data_AF-A0AAV5T9Q4-F1
#
_entry.id   AF-A0AAV5T9Q4-F1
#
_cell.length_a   1.000
_cell.length_b   1.000
_cell.length_c   1.000
_cell.angle_alpha   90.00
_cell.angle_beta   90.00
_cell.angle_gamma   90.00
#
_symmetry.space_group_name_H-M   'P 1'
#
loop_
_entity.id
_entity.type
_entity.pdbx_description
1 polymer ?
#
loop_
_entity_poly.entity_id
_entity_poly.type
_entity_poly.pdbx_seq_one_letter_code
_entity_poly.pdbx_strand_id
1 'polypeptide(L)'
;YSMQNGSGAPPRSTRPRQEGGANRRMFASIQSTLRSGKEFRPDGASAVRNERGPRRREHTPVVLKSVDEVIEQLADLERRGEHSTSQIKQNLEASSSTLDEMWDEEWTKLVDVLIKMCLESDEAVFVVDLLPLFMKYSNFVDLFRERMLAVASEFVLPSEGGEGEGHRLEQVPAFFGSLLCARWPRGMHRDTHESNPVLFTAFEIVRGWLMVVQEGSEGERKDDKKETEKVSARWGGVEPLDAVADALQDGCRIDGEEEEEGAEPAADPAHLEDEEEAIADSSPELLNRCCSALAALCESQQRSLWLSRPELVDDMYKCIKVAIIHNRQIDGGVKCALLHTYLLMNEWTRSKAVTTKCAATQTAAS
;
A
#
# COMPACT_ATOMS: atom_id res chain seq x y z
N TYR A 1 69.58 -5.52 -41.00
CA TYR A 1 70.84 -4.78 -40.93
C TYR A 1 70.69 -3.64 -39.92
N SER A 2 71.56 -3.63 -38.90
CA SER A 2 71.93 -2.56 -37.93
C SER A 2 70.84 -1.65 -37.33
N MET A 3 70.52 -1.63 -36.03
CA MET A 3 71.32 -1.35 -34.80
C MET A 3 72.14 -0.05 -34.82
N GLN A 4 71.70 0.96 -34.05
CA GLN A 4 72.43 1.78 -33.04
C GLN A 4 71.61 3.04 -32.70
N ASN A 5 71.05 3.18 -31.48
CA ASN A 5 71.62 3.73 -30.24
C ASN A 5 71.84 5.26 -30.24
N GLY A 6 71.16 5.96 -29.32
CA GLY A 6 71.38 7.38 -29.02
C GLY A 6 70.46 7.92 -27.92
N SER A 7 71.01 7.97 -26.71
CA SER A 7 70.48 8.40 -25.41
C SER A 7 70.11 9.89 -25.27
N GLY A 8 69.07 10.20 -24.50
CA GLY A 8 68.75 11.55 -24.00
C GLY A 8 67.80 11.53 -22.80
N ALA A 9 68.23 12.12 -21.67
CA ALA A 9 67.56 12.12 -20.36
C ALA A 9 66.27 12.97 -20.28
N PRO A 10 65.34 12.68 -19.35
CA PRO A 10 64.11 13.47 -19.16
C PRO A 10 64.29 14.66 -18.20
N PRO A 11 63.59 15.79 -18.40
CA PRO A 11 63.58 16.88 -17.44
C PRO A 11 62.60 16.65 -16.28
N ARG A 12 62.91 17.34 -15.19
CA ARG A 12 62.38 17.24 -13.83
C ARG A 12 60.90 17.60 -13.67
N SER A 13 60.20 16.73 -12.91
CA SER A 13 59.30 17.03 -11.79
C SER A 13 58.93 18.50 -11.52
N THR A 14 57.65 18.82 -11.70
CA THR A 14 56.95 19.88 -10.99
C THR A 14 55.67 19.31 -10.37
N ARG A 15 55.70 19.11 -9.04
CA ARG A 15 54.54 18.77 -8.21
C ARG A 15 53.51 19.92 -8.24
N PRO A 16 52.21 19.65 -8.35
CA PRO A 16 51.20 20.63 -7.97
C PRO A 16 51.18 20.79 -6.44
N ARG A 17 51.17 22.05 -6.03
CA ARG A 17 51.14 22.57 -4.66
C ARG A 17 49.81 22.18 -4.00
N GLN A 18 49.90 21.46 -2.88
CA GLN A 18 48.76 21.05 -2.06
C GLN A 18 48.25 22.25 -1.25
N GLU A 19 47.30 22.99 -1.81
CA GLU A 19 46.48 23.95 -1.05
C GLU A 19 45.17 23.26 -0.66
N GLY A 20 44.82 23.27 0.63
CA GLY A 20 43.53 22.75 1.10
C GLY A 20 43.54 21.84 2.34
N GLY A 21 44.56 21.90 3.21
CA GLY A 21 44.59 21.14 4.47
C GLY A 21 43.62 21.62 5.56
N ALA A 22 43.17 22.89 5.49
CA ALA A 22 42.31 23.49 6.51
C ALA A 22 40.83 23.05 6.34
N ASN A 23 40.30 23.05 5.12
CA ASN A 23 38.90 22.70 4.87
C ASN A 23 38.63 21.21 5.10
N ARG A 24 39.60 20.33 4.82
CA ARG A 24 39.43 18.88 5.01
C ARG A 24 39.39 18.48 6.50
N ARG A 25 40.07 19.22 7.38
CA ARG A 25 39.95 19.04 8.84
C ARG A 25 38.64 19.60 9.38
N MET A 26 38.16 20.72 8.83
CA MET A 26 36.89 21.32 9.26
C MET A 26 35.70 20.40 8.92
N PHE A 27 35.67 19.80 7.73
CA PHE A 27 34.63 18.83 7.36
C PHE A 27 34.73 17.51 8.14
N ALA A 28 35.93 17.03 8.46
CA ALA A 28 36.11 15.86 9.32
C ALA A 28 35.65 16.12 10.77
N SER A 29 35.85 17.35 11.27
CA SER A 29 35.35 17.76 12.59
C SER A 29 33.82 17.82 12.62
N ILE A 30 33.17 18.36 11.58
CA ILE A 30 31.71 18.44 11.50
C ILE A 30 31.07 17.05 11.41
N GLN A 31 31.66 16.12 10.65
CA GLN A 31 31.18 14.73 10.61
C GLN A 31 31.40 13.97 11.92
N SER A 32 32.43 14.32 12.69
CA SER A 32 32.65 13.78 14.04
C SER A 32 31.61 14.28 15.04
N THR A 33 31.18 15.54 14.95
CA THR A 33 30.19 16.13 15.88
C THR A 33 28.77 15.63 15.58
N LEU A 34 28.43 15.35 14.32
CA LEU A 34 27.10 14.85 13.95
C LEU A 34 26.86 13.35 14.25
N ARG A 35 27.90 12.58 14.56
CA ARG A 35 27.79 11.16 14.97
C ARG A 35 27.86 10.92 16.48
N SER A 36 28.16 11.94 17.28
CA SER A 36 28.36 11.79 18.72
C SER A 36 27.45 12.72 19.50
N GLY A 37 26.17 12.35 19.59
CA GLY A 37 25.31 12.81 20.68
C GLY A 37 25.75 12.13 21.98
N LYS A 38 26.86 12.59 22.56
CA LYS A 38 27.21 12.29 23.95
C LYS A 38 28.01 13.45 24.54
N GLU A 39 27.46 13.98 25.62
CA GLU A 39 27.91 15.17 26.33
C GLU A 39 29.40 15.10 26.68
N PHE A 40 30.10 16.21 26.40
CA PHE A 40 31.50 16.42 26.75
C PHE A 40 31.58 16.78 28.24
N ARG A 41 32.05 15.87 29.10
CA ARG A 41 32.51 16.19 30.47
C ARG A 41 34.02 16.44 30.45
N PRO A 42 34.53 17.43 31.21
CA PRO A 42 35.95 17.77 31.20
C PRO A 42 36.78 16.74 31.99
N ASP A 43 38.05 16.67 31.58
CA ASP A 43 39.09 15.74 31.99
C ASP A 43 39.21 15.48 33.50
N GLY A 44 39.40 14.21 33.85
CA GLY A 44 40.02 13.80 35.11
C GLY A 44 39.33 12.69 35.88
N ALA A 45 39.24 11.47 35.33
CA ALA A 45 39.21 10.23 36.14
C ALA A 45 39.36 8.98 35.26
N SER A 46 40.34 8.16 35.63
CA SER A 46 40.54 6.72 35.38
C SER A 46 39.82 6.03 34.22
N ALA A 47 40.63 5.40 33.37
CA ALA A 47 40.23 4.45 32.33
C ALA A 47 39.35 3.31 32.89
N VAL A 48 38.02 3.49 32.81
CA VAL A 48 37.06 2.40 32.93
C VAL A 48 36.91 1.80 31.54
N ARG A 49 37.47 0.60 31.41
CA ARG A 49 37.30 -0.37 30.33
C ARG A 49 35.88 -0.30 29.75
N ASN A 50 35.74 0.20 28.52
CA ASN A 50 34.51 0.10 27.75
C ASN A 50 34.06 -1.36 27.74
N GLU A 51 32.98 -1.65 28.46
CA GLU A 51 32.27 -2.91 28.33
C GLU A 51 31.84 -3.04 26.88
N ARG A 52 32.39 -4.05 26.20
CA ARG A 52 31.90 -4.48 24.89
C ARG A 52 30.41 -4.78 25.08
N GLY A 53 29.56 -4.08 24.33
CA GLY A 53 28.14 -4.40 24.26
C GLY A 53 27.94 -5.91 24.03
N PRO A 54 26.82 -6.48 24.50
CA PRO A 54 26.60 -7.92 24.47
C PRO A 54 26.87 -8.44 23.06
N ARG A 55 27.86 -9.34 22.94
CA ARG A 55 28.12 -10.07 21.70
C ARG A 55 26.78 -10.64 21.24
N ARG A 56 26.31 -10.25 20.05
CA ARG A 56 25.19 -10.90 19.37
C ARG A 56 25.46 -12.40 19.50
N ARG A 57 24.61 -13.13 20.23
CA ARG A 57 24.68 -14.59 20.23
C ARG A 57 24.46 -15.00 18.78
N GLU A 58 25.46 -15.64 18.19
CA GLU A 58 25.30 -16.26 16.88
C GLU A 58 24.27 -17.38 17.07
N HIS A 59 23.07 -17.17 16.54
CA HIS A 59 22.01 -18.17 16.52
C HIS A 59 22.35 -19.16 15.43
N THR A 60 22.45 -20.44 15.77
CA THR A 60 22.54 -21.51 14.77
C THR A 60 21.11 -21.79 14.29
N PRO A 61 20.80 -21.60 12.99
CA PRO A 61 19.47 -21.87 12.47
C PRO A 61 19.05 -23.30 12.76
N VAL A 62 17.80 -23.47 13.21
CA VAL A 62 17.19 -24.79 13.39
C VAL A 62 16.58 -25.19 12.05
N VAL A 63 16.94 -26.37 11.56
CA VAL A 63 16.34 -26.97 10.35
C VAL A 63 15.08 -27.72 10.78
N LEU A 64 13.93 -27.20 10.35
CA LEU A 64 12.61 -27.79 10.53
C LEU A 64 12.44 -28.88 9.49
N LYS A 65 12.08 -30.08 9.95
CA LYS A 65 12.10 -31.31 9.15
C LYS A 65 10.75 -31.68 8.56
N SER A 66 9.67 -31.06 9.04
CA SER A 66 8.31 -31.32 8.58
C SER A 66 7.50 -30.03 8.53
N VAL A 67 6.39 -30.10 7.80
CA VAL A 67 5.42 -29.01 7.70
C VAL A 67 4.75 -28.72 9.03
N ASP A 68 4.51 -29.76 9.84
CA ASP A 68 3.99 -29.59 11.20
C ASP A 68 4.97 -28.80 12.08
N GLU A 69 6.28 -29.05 11.97
CA GLU A 69 7.29 -28.25 12.70
C GLU A 69 7.33 -26.78 12.21
N VAL A 70 7.13 -26.55 10.90
CA VAL A 70 6.99 -25.20 10.33
C VAL A 70 5.76 -24.50 10.88
N ILE A 71 4.59 -25.15 10.81
CA ILE A 71 3.32 -24.62 11.30
C ILE A 71 3.41 -24.33 12.79
N GLU A 72 3.97 -25.25 13.57
CA GLU A 72 4.11 -25.10 15.01
C GLU A 72 5.04 -23.93 15.36
N GLN A 73 6.15 -23.74 14.64
CA GLN A 73 7.00 -22.56 14.85
C GLN A 73 6.28 -21.23 14.54
N LEU A 74 5.33 -21.23 13.61
CA LEU A 74 4.61 -20.03 13.18
C LEU A 74 3.39 -19.70 14.04
N ALA A 75 2.59 -20.71 14.37
CA ALA A 75 1.27 -20.55 14.99
C ALA A 75 1.26 -20.79 16.50
N ASP A 76 2.21 -21.56 17.05
CA ASP A 76 2.30 -21.74 18.51
C ASP A 76 2.95 -20.51 19.15
N LEU A 77 2.15 -19.73 19.88
CA LEU A 77 2.59 -18.51 20.55
C LEU A 77 3.69 -18.77 21.59
N GLU A 78 3.68 -19.92 22.26
CA GLU A 78 4.68 -20.25 23.26
C GLU A 78 6.04 -20.47 22.58
N ARG A 79 6.08 -21.34 21.57
CA ARG A 79 7.32 -21.62 20.82
C ARG A 79 7.80 -20.43 20.01
N ARG A 80 6.88 -19.68 19.42
CA ARG A 80 7.24 -18.45 18.69
C ARG A 80 7.79 -17.39 19.62
N GLY A 81 7.30 -17.30 20.85
CA GLY A 81 7.82 -16.40 21.88
C GLY A 81 9.29 -16.66 22.24
N GLU A 82 9.80 -17.87 21.98
CA GLU A 82 11.21 -18.23 22.17
C GLU A 82 12.14 -17.72 21.05
N HIS A 83 11.57 -17.24 19.94
CA HIS A 83 12.29 -16.86 18.74
C HIS A 83 11.92 -15.45 18.28
N SER A 84 12.93 -14.62 18.02
CA SER A 84 12.71 -13.36 17.30
C SER A 84 12.26 -13.63 15.86
N THR A 85 11.52 -12.71 15.25
CA THR A 85 11.12 -12.78 13.83
C THR A 85 12.31 -13.05 12.90
N SER A 86 13.47 -12.46 13.20
CA SER A 86 14.71 -12.71 12.44
C SER A 86 15.21 -14.15 12.56
N GLN A 87 15.09 -14.76 13.75
CA GLN A 87 15.44 -16.18 13.95
C GLN A 87 14.44 -17.10 13.25
N ILE A 88 13.15 -16.75 13.25
CA ILE A 88 12.13 -17.50 12.50
C ILE A 88 12.45 -17.49 11.01
N LYS A 89 12.76 -16.32 10.44
CA LYS A 89 13.18 -16.21 9.03
C LYS A 89 14.41 -17.07 8.74
N GLN A 90 15.42 -17.05 9.61
CA GLN A 90 16.63 -17.87 9.46
C GLN A 90 16.35 -19.38 9.52
N ASN A 91 15.48 -19.82 10.43
CA ASN A 91 15.09 -21.23 10.52
C ASN A 91 14.34 -21.67 9.25
N LEU A 92 13.40 -20.85 8.76
CA LEU A 92 12.67 -21.13 7.51
C LEU A 92 13.62 -21.18 6.30
N GLU A 93 14.56 -20.23 6.20
CA GLU A 93 15.58 -20.23 5.14
C GLU A 93 16.49 -21.47 5.21
N ALA A 94 16.85 -21.91 6.42
CA ALA A 94 17.64 -23.13 6.63
C ALA A 94 16.83 -24.41 6.33
N SER A 95 15.50 -24.32 6.30
CA SER A 95 14.56 -25.42 6.05
C SER A 95 14.08 -25.47 4.60
N SER A 96 14.81 -24.84 3.67
CA SER A 96 14.40 -24.77 2.25
C SER A 96 14.21 -26.15 1.63
N SER A 97 15.01 -27.16 2.02
CA SER A 97 14.85 -28.53 1.50
C SER A 97 13.51 -29.14 1.89
N THR A 98 13.02 -28.88 3.10
CA THR A 98 11.71 -29.36 3.55
C THR A 98 10.59 -28.66 2.80
N LEU A 99 10.72 -27.34 2.57
CA LEU A 99 9.77 -26.58 1.77
C LEU A 99 9.76 -27.02 0.30
N ASP A 100 10.92 -27.32 -0.28
CA ASP A 100 11.05 -27.80 -1.66
C ASP A 100 10.35 -29.17 -1.88
N GLU A 101 10.23 -29.99 -0.83
CA GLU A 101 9.65 -31.34 -0.87
C GLU A 101 8.15 -31.37 -0.50
N MET A 102 7.55 -30.23 -0.14
CA MET A 102 6.13 -30.16 0.26
C MET A 102 5.18 -30.47 -0.90
N TRP A 103 4.19 -31.33 -0.65
CA TRP A 103 3.09 -31.58 -1.59
C TRP A 103 1.94 -30.56 -1.47
N ASP A 104 0.98 -30.58 -2.40
CA ASP A 104 -0.08 -29.56 -2.46
C ASP A 104 -0.97 -29.52 -1.21
N GLU A 105 -1.20 -30.66 -0.55
CA GLU A 105 -1.99 -30.73 0.70
C GLU A 105 -1.28 -30.04 1.87
N GLU A 106 0.04 -30.10 1.92
CA GLU A 106 0.84 -29.43 2.95
C GLU A 106 0.91 -27.93 2.70
N TRP A 107 1.06 -27.52 1.45
CA TRP A 107 0.96 -26.11 1.10
C TRP A 107 -0.40 -25.53 1.45
N THR A 108 -1.49 -26.26 1.15
CA THR A 108 -2.85 -25.89 1.54
C THR A 108 -2.95 -25.70 3.06
N LYS A 109 -2.47 -26.67 3.85
CA LYS A 109 -2.47 -26.56 5.32
C LYS A 109 -1.71 -25.34 5.82
N LEU A 110 -0.52 -25.09 5.28
CA LEU A 110 0.30 -23.93 5.67
C LEU A 110 -0.40 -22.61 5.31
N VAL A 111 -0.94 -22.50 4.10
CA VAL A 111 -1.68 -21.31 3.64
C VAL A 111 -2.88 -21.04 4.53
N ASP A 112 -3.67 -22.06 4.85
CA ASP A 112 -4.83 -21.92 5.74
C ASP A 112 -4.44 -21.42 7.13
N VAL A 113 -3.33 -21.93 7.70
CA VAL A 113 -2.80 -21.42 8.97
C VAL A 113 -2.38 -19.97 8.86
N LEU A 114 -1.65 -19.58 7.81
CA LEU A 114 -1.21 -18.19 7.64
C LEU A 114 -2.38 -17.22 7.46
N ILE A 115 -3.40 -17.59 6.69
CA ILE A 115 -4.62 -16.79 6.52
C ILE A 115 -5.38 -16.70 7.84
N LYS A 116 -5.49 -17.81 8.57
CA LYS A 116 -6.11 -17.82 9.91
C LYS A 116 -5.38 -16.88 10.87
N MET A 117 -4.05 -16.88 10.89
CA MET A 117 -3.26 -15.95 11.70
C MET A 117 -3.53 -14.49 11.32
N CYS A 118 -3.71 -14.19 10.03
CA CYS A 118 -4.06 -12.85 9.57
C CYS A 118 -5.46 -12.41 10.05
N LEU A 119 -6.45 -13.30 10.03
CA LEU A 119 -7.86 -12.95 10.25
C LEU A 119 -8.35 -13.15 11.69
N GLU A 120 -7.77 -14.07 12.45
CA GLU A 120 -8.22 -14.40 13.81
C GLU A 120 -7.27 -13.90 14.90
N SER A 121 -5.98 -13.80 14.60
CA SER A 121 -4.94 -13.52 15.61
C SER A 121 -4.38 -12.10 15.51
N ASP A 122 -4.87 -11.29 14.56
CA ASP A 122 -4.37 -9.93 14.25
C ASP A 122 -2.86 -9.91 13.94
N GLU A 123 -2.38 -10.96 13.25
CA GLU A 123 -0.95 -11.15 12.96
C GLU A 123 -0.60 -10.90 11.49
N ALA A 124 -1.45 -10.16 10.79
CA ALA A 124 -1.28 -9.85 9.37
C ALA A 124 0.11 -9.27 9.06
N VAL A 125 0.59 -8.31 9.88
CA VAL A 125 1.91 -7.70 9.70
C VAL A 125 3.04 -8.73 9.79
N PHE A 126 2.94 -9.68 10.72
CA PHE A 126 3.93 -10.74 10.90
C PHE A 126 3.93 -11.69 9.70
N VAL A 127 2.76 -12.19 9.30
CA VAL A 127 2.62 -13.10 8.16
C VAL A 127 3.14 -12.44 6.88
N VAL A 128 2.74 -11.19 6.63
CA VAL A 128 3.16 -10.43 5.45
C VAL A 128 4.69 -10.24 5.40
N ASP A 129 5.34 -10.06 6.54
CA ASP A 129 6.81 -9.96 6.62
C ASP A 129 7.53 -11.29 6.31
N LEU A 130 6.82 -12.43 6.38
CA LEU A 130 7.32 -13.76 6.02
C LEU A 130 7.04 -14.16 4.56
N LEU A 131 6.02 -13.60 3.92
CA LEU A 131 5.61 -13.96 2.56
C LEU A 131 6.77 -14.01 1.54
N PRO A 132 7.76 -13.09 1.53
CA PRO A 132 8.87 -13.17 0.59
C PRO A 132 9.69 -14.46 0.64
N LEU A 133 9.67 -15.19 1.77
CA LEU A 133 10.33 -16.49 1.90
C LEU A 133 9.57 -17.58 1.13
N PHE A 134 8.24 -17.58 1.25
CA PHE A 134 7.36 -18.59 0.65
C PHE A 134 7.02 -18.29 -0.81
N MET A 135 7.06 -17.03 -1.23
CA MET A 135 6.75 -16.61 -2.60
C MET A 135 7.74 -17.11 -3.67
N LYS A 136 8.80 -17.81 -3.27
CA LYS A 136 9.70 -18.53 -4.19
C LYS A 136 9.08 -19.82 -4.72
N TYR A 137 8.02 -20.30 -4.06
CA TYR A 137 7.31 -21.54 -4.37
C TYR A 137 6.02 -21.21 -5.12
N SER A 138 5.90 -21.69 -6.37
CA SER A 138 4.71 -21.40 -7.20
C SER A 138 3.43 -21.93 -6.58
N ASN A 139 3.45 -23.14 -6.04
CA ASN A 139 2.26 -23.77 -5.43
C ASN A 139 1.76 -22.94 -4.24
N PHE A 140 2.67 -22.44 -3.41
CA PHE A 140 2.33 -21.51 -2.33
C PHE A 140 1.66 -20.23 -2.87
N VAL A 141 2.26 -19.61 -3.89
CA VAL A 141 1.74 -18.36 -4.45
C VAL A 141 0.32 -18.54 -5.00
N ASP A 142 0.09 -19.63 -5.75
CA ASP A 142 -1.22 -19.89 -6.35
C ASP A 142 -2.28 -20.17 -5.28
N LEU A 143 -1.99 -21.06 -4.33
CA LEU A 143 -2.90 -21.38 -3.22
C LEU A 143 -3.17 -20.16 -2.32
N PHE A 144 -2.15 -19.35 -2.01
CA PHE A 144 -2.32 -18.16 -1.18
C PHE A 144 -3.21 -17.12 -1.88
N ARG A 145 -3.05 -16.94 -3.19
CA ARG A 145 -3.90 -16.04 -3.99
C ARG A 145 -5.34 -16.54 -4.09
N GLU A 146 -5.52 -17.83 -4.34
CA GLU A 146 -6.85 -18.45 -4.35
C GLU A 146 -7.55 -18.23 -3.00
N ARG A 147 -6.83 -18.43 -1.89
CA ARG A 147 -7.39 -18.22 -0.56
C ARG A 147 -7.69 -16.74 -0.29
N MET A 148 -6.84 -15.80 -0.73
CA MET A 148 -7.14 -14.37 -0.66
C MET A 148 -8.42 -14.00 -1.40
N LEU A 149 -8.61 -14.52 -2.62
CA LEU A 149 -9.82 -14.27 -3.41
C LEU A 149 -11.06 -14.88 -2.72
N ALA A 150 -10.95 -16.10 -2.20
CA ALA A 150 -12.02 -16.74 -1.45
C ALA A 150 -12.42 -15.91 -0.22
N VAL A 151 -11.45 -15.44 0.57
CA VAL A 151 -11.68 -14.59 1.74
C VAL A 151 -12.33 -13.26 1.37
N ALA A 152 -11.85 -12.61 0.30
CA ALA A 152 -12.44 -11.36 -0.17
C ALA A 152 -13.89 -11.56 -0.64
N SER A 153 -14.15 -12.65 -1.38
CA SER A 153 -15.48 -13.01 -1.86
C SER A 153 -16.43 -13.32 -0.70
N GLU A 154 -16.02 -14.13 0.27
CA GLU A 154 -16.80 -14.49 1.45
C GLU A 154 -17.14 -13.25 2.30
N PHE A 155 -16.20 -12.30 2.39
CA PHE A 155 -16.41 -11.03 3.07
C PHE A 155 -17.53 -10.19 2.41
N VAL A 156 -17.51 -10.05 1.08
CA VAL A 156 -18.50 -9.24 0.37
C VAL A 156 -19.83 -9.96 0.12
N LEU A 157 -19.82 -11.29 0.06
CA LEU A 157 -20.98 -12.15 -0.22
C LEU A 157 -21.04 -13.29 0.80
N PRO A 158 -21.35 -13.03 2.08
CA PRO A 158 -21.36 -14.09 3.08
C PRO A 158 -22.57 -14.98 2.83
N SER A 159 -22.38 -16.26 3.12
CA SER A 159 -23.48 -17.21 3.10
C SER A 159 -24.44 -16.92 4.26
N GLU A 160 -25.74 -16.94 3.96
CA GLU A 160 -26.81 -16.84 4.95
C GLU A 160 -26.73 -18.04 5.93
N GLY A 161 -26.03 -17.88 7.06
CA GLY A 161 -25.94 -18.93 8.09
C GLY A 161 -24.71 -18.91 9.00
N GLY A 162 -23.71 -18.06 8.73
CA GLY A 162 -22.47 -17.99 9.51
C GLY A 162 -22.52 -17.02 10.71
N GLU A 163 -23.38 -17.26 11.70
CA GLU A 163 -23.48 -16.38 12.90
C GLU A 163 -22.21 -16.37 13.79
N GLY A 164 -21.17 -17.13 13.46
CA GLY A 164 -19.90 -17.21 14.18
C GLY A 164 -18.67 -16.62 13.46
N GLU A 165 -18.81 -16.16 12.22
CA GLU A 165 -17.67 -15.70 11.39
C GLU A 165 -17.47 -14.17 11.40
N GLY A 166 -18.35 -13.42 12.05
CA GLY A 166 -18.35 -11.95 12.03
C GLY A 166 -16.99 -11.32 12.37
N HIS A 167 -16.31 -11.82 13.41
CA HIS A 167 -15.00 -11.27 13.82
C HIS A 167 -13.88 -11.57 12.80
N ARG A 168 -13.94 -12.68 12.07
CA ARG A 168 -12.92 -13.03 11.04
C ARG A 168 -13.02 -12.07 9.86
N LEU A 169 -14.24 -11.76 9.46
CA LEU A 169 -14.52 -10.92 8.31
C LEU A 169 -14.17 -9.45 8.57
N GLU A 170 -14.32 -8.95 9.79
CA GLU A 170 -13.93 -7.58 10.16
C GLU A 170 -12.43 -7.29 9.95
N GLN A 171 -11.57 -8.31 10.01
CA GLN A 171 -10.12 -8.16 9.84
C GLN A 171 -9.67 -8.15 8.37
N VAL A 172 -10.56 -8.52 7.44
CA VAL A 172 -10.24 -8.63 6.02
C VAL A 172 -9.70 -7.32 5.43
N PRO A 173 -10.32 -6.15 5.67
CA PRO A 173 -9.76 -4.86 5.20
C PRO A 173 -8.38 -4.55 5.77
N ALA A 174 -8.12 -4.87 7.04
CA ALA A 174 -6.83 -4.64 7.69
C ALA A 174 -5.74 -5.58 7.16
N PHE A 175 -6.09 -6.83 6.86
CA PHE A 175 -5.21 -7.80 6.22
C PHE A 175 -4.75 -7.32 4.83
N PHE A 176 -5.68 -6.95 3.95
CA PHE A 176 -5.34 -6.42 2.63
C PHE A 176 -4.59 -5.08 2.72
N GLY A 177 -4.96 -4.22 3.66
CA GLY A 177 -4.22 -3.02 3.97
C GLY A 177 -2.75 -3.29 4.35
N SER A 178 -2.51 -4.33 5.15
CA SER A 178 -1.15 -4.74 5.56
C SER A 178 -0.32 -5.21 4.37
N LEU A 179 -0.92 -5.94 3.42
CA LEU A 179 -0.26 -6.35 2.17
C LEU A 179 0.14 -5.13 1.30
N LEU A 180 -0.77 -4.16 1.16
CA LEU A 180 -0.54 -2.95 0.36
C LEU A 180 0.55 -2.04 0.96
N CYS A 181 0.65 -2.00 2.29
CA CYS A 181 1.60 -1.16 3.02
C CYS A 181 2.91 -1.87 3.39
N ALA A 182 3.05 -3.15 3.03
CA ALA A 182 4.22 -3.93 3.41
C ALA A 182 5.51 -3.41 2.78
N ARG A 183 6.63 -3.61 3.49
CA ARG A 183 7.97 -3.26 3.00
C ARG A 183 8.53 -4.39 2.15
N TRP A 184 7.98 -4.53 0.95
CA TRP A 184 8.39 -5.55 0.00
C TRP A 184 9.88 -5.42 -0.40
N PRO A 185 10.59 -6.55 -0.59
CA PRO A 185 11.95 -6.52 -1.13
C PRO A 185 12.03 -5.84 -2.50
N ARG A 186 13.21 -5.32 -2.87
CA ARG A 186 13.39 -4.57 -4.13
C ARG A 186 12.97 -5.32 -5.39
N GLY A 187 12.99 -6.65 -5.41
CA GLY A 187 12.50 -7.44 -6.56
C GLY A 187 10.98 -7.59 -6.63
N MET A 188 10.26 -7.25 -5.57
CA MET A 188 8.85 -7.57 -5.34
C MET A 188 8.01 -6.34 -4.92
N HIS A 189 8.58 -5.14 -5.04
CA HIS A 189 7.91 -3.89 -4.62
C HIS A 189 6.85 -3.42 -5.62
N ARG A 190 6.91 -3.91 -6.86
CA ARG A 190 5.93 -3.58 -7.90
C ARG A 190 4.72 -4.50 -7.77
N ASP A 191 3.55 -3.89 -7.83
CA ASP A 191 2.22 -4.50 -7.89
C ASP A 191 1.89 -4.99 -9.30
N THR A 192 2.82 -5.70 -9.94
CA THR A 192 2.56 -6.39 -11.21
C THR A 192 2.49 -7.89 -10.96
N HIS A 193 1.67 -8.59 -11.74
CA HIS A 193 1.57 -10.05 -11.65
C HIS A 193 2.94 -10.74 -11.76
N GLU A 194 3.81 -10.24 -12.64
CA GLU A 194 5.16 -10.79 -12.83
C GLU A 194 6.12 -10.53 -11.65
N SER A 195 5.99 -9.41 -10.93
CA SER A 195 6.92 -9.02 -9.85
C SER A 195 6.45 -9.51 -8.49
N ASN A 196 5.16 -9.37 -8.21
CA ASN A 196 4.56 -9.75 -6.94
C ASN A 196 3.09 -10.14 -7.15
N PRO A 197 2.82 -11.42 -7.47
CA PRO A 197 1.46 -11.92 -7.69
C PRO A 197 0.52 -11.71 -6.50
N VAL A 198 1.05 -11.77 -5.27
CA VAL A 198 0.27 -11.60 -4.03
C VAL A 198 -0.16 -10.14 -3.86
N LEU A 199 0.78 -9.21 -3.98
CA LEU A 199 0.50 -7.78 -3.92
C LEU A 199 -0.42 -7.31 -5.05
N PHE A 200 -0.20 -7.82 -6.27
CA PHE A 200 -1.11 -7.59 -7.40
C PHE A 200 -2.52 -8.04 -7.08
N THR A 201 -2.68 -9.25 -6.50
CA THR A 201 -4.00 -9.78 -6.12
C THR A 201 -4.67 -8.92 -5.05
N ALA A 202 -3.93 -8.50 -4.01
CA ALA A 202 -4.46 -7.60 -2.98
C ALA A 202 -4.94 -6.26 -3.57
N PHE A 203 -4.18 -5.73 -4.52
CA PHE A 203 -4.52 -4.49 -5.21
C PHE A 203 -5.78 -4.63 -6.07
N GLU A 204 -5.90 -5.71 -6.85
CA GLU A 204 -7.08 -6.00 -7.66
C GLU A 204 -8.34 -6.22 -6.81
N ILE A 205 -8.23 -6.85 -5.64
CA ILE A 205 -9.34 -7.00 -4.70
C ILE A 205 -9.86 -5.63 -4.23
N VAL A 206 -8.95 -4.74 -3.80
CA VAL A 206 -9.34 -3.39 -3.34
C VAL A 206 -9.89 -2.55 -4.49
N ARG A 207 -9.35 -2.71 -5.71
CA ARG A 207 -9.94 -2.12 -6.92
C ARG A 207 -11.35 -2.65 -7.20
N GLY A 208 -11.59 -3.95 -7.02
CA GLY A 208 -12.91 -4.56 -7.08
C GLY A 208 -13.92 -3.86 -6.18
N TRP A 209 -13.55 -3.61 -4.92
CA TRP A 209 -14.41 -2.86 -4.00
C TRP A 209 -14.67 -1.43 -4.47
N LEU A 210 -13.67 -0.76 -5.04
CA LEU A 210 -13.83 0.59 -5.60
C LEU A 210 -14.81 0.62 -6.77
N MET A 211 -14.71 -0.34 -7.69
CA MET A 211 -15.59 -0.43 -8.86
C MET A 211 -17.06 -0.57 -8.45
N VAL A 212 -17.36 -1.46 -7.50
CA VAL A 212 -18.73 -1.63 -6.96
C VAL A 212 -19.28 -0.31 -6.42
N VAL A 213 -18.47 0.45 -5.67
CA VAL A 213 -18.92 1.72 -5.09
C VAL A 213 -19.10 2.81 -6.16
N GLN A 214 -18.25 2.83 -7.18
CA GLN A 214 -18.37 3.74 -8.32
C GLN A 214 -19.62 3.45 -9.13
N GLU A 215 -19.85 2.21 -9.53
CA GLU A 215 -21.01 1.78 -10.31
C GLU A 215 -22.33 2.09 -9.59
N GLY A 216 -22.41 1.74 -8.29
CA GLY A 216 -23.58 2.07 -7.48
C GLY A 216 -23.84 3.57 -7.34
N SER A 217 -22.80 4.41 -7.40
CA SER A 217 -22.95 5.87 -7.32
C SER A 217 -23.25 6.53 -8.68
N GLU A 218 -22.76 5.96 -9.77
CA GLU A 218 -23.01 6.47 -11.13
C GLU A 218 -24.42 6.16 -11.62
N GLY A 219 -24.98 5.00 -11.27
CA GLY A 219 -26.37 4.65 -11.59
C GLY A 219 -27.34 5.70 -11.06
N GLU A 220 -27.20 6.07 -9.79
CA GLU A 220 -28.06 7.08 -9.17
C GLU A 220 -27.84 8.49 -9.73
N ARG A 221 -26.59 8.88 -10.03
CA ARG A 221 -26.33 10.20 -10.65
C ARG A 221 -27.03 10.35 -12.01
N LYS A 222 -27.07 9.27 -12.80
CA LYS A 222 -27.78 9.25 -14.08
C LYS A 222 -29.29 9.34 -13.87
N ASP A 223 -29.83 8.70 -12.85
CA ASP A 223 -31.26 8.75 -12.54
C ASP A 223 -31.70 10.11 -11.99
N ASP A 224 -30.91 10.73 -11.10
CA ASP A 224 -31.15 12.09 -10.62
C ASP A 224 -31.11 13.11 -11.76
N LYS A 225 -30.18 12.95 -12.72
CA LYS A 225 -30.11 13.80 -13.93
C LYS A 225 -31.35 13.61 -14.82
N LYS A 226 -31.79 12.38 -15.05
CA LYS A 226 -33.03 12.09 -15.80
C LYS A 226 -34.26 12.66 -15.10
N GLU A 227 -34.32 12.61 -13.76
CA GLU A 227 -35.43 13.16 -12.99
C GLU A 227 -35.44 14.68 -13.04
N THR A 228 -34.29 15.34 -12.88
CA THR A 228 -34.16 16.81 -13.01
C THR A 228 -34.47 17.29 -14.43
N GLU A 229 -34.04 16.58 -15.48
CA GLU A 229 -34.42 16.89 -16.87
C GLU A 229 -35.93 16.72 -17.10
N LYS A 230 -36.55 15.65 -16.57
CA LYS A 230 -38.01 15.45 -16.64
C LYS A 230 -38.78 16.54 -15.88
N VAL A 231 -38.29 16.97 -14.72
CA VAL A 231 -38.89 18.06 -13.93
C VAL A 231 -38.72 19.41 -14.64
N SER A 232 -37.55 19.69 -15.21
CA SER A 232 -37.28 20.89 -16.01
C SER A 232 -38.17 20.96 -17.26
N ALA A 233 -38.34 19.84 -17.97
CA ALA A 233 -39.26 19.70 -19.10
C ALA A 233 -40.73 19.90 -18.69
N ARG A 234 -41.10 19.52 -17.46
CA ARG A 234 -42.45 19.66 -16.91
C ARG A 234 -42.79 21.09 -16.43
N TRP A 235 -41.79 21.87 -16.05
CA TRP A 235 -41.97 23.23 -15.49
C TRP A 235 -41.44 24.36 -16.38
N GLY A 236 -41.14 24.09 -17.65
CA GLY A 236 -40.90 25.13 -18.65
C GLY A 236 -39.58 25.88 -18.47
N GLY A 237 -38.47 25.14 -18.36
CA GLY A 237 -37.14 25.69 -18.62
C GLY A 237 -36.58 26.64 -17.56
N VAL A 238 -36.79 26.32 -16.27
CA VAL A 238 -35.96 26.93 -15.22
C VAL A 238 -34.75 26.01 -15.04
N GLU A 239 -33.58 26.47 -15.48
CA GLU A 239 -32.33 25.73 -15.28
C GLU A 239 -32.09 25.45 -13.79
N PRO A 240 -31.81 24.19 -13.39
CA PRO A 240 -31.50 23.85 -12.01
C PRO A 240 -30.22 24.55 -11.55
N LEU A 241 -30.22 25.07 -10.31
CA LEU A 241 -29.05 25.66 -9.65
C LEU A 241 -27.80 24.74 -9.65
N ASP A 242 -28.00 23.43 -9.76
CA ASP A 242 -26.91 22.44 -9.80
C ASP A 242 -26.13 22.46 -11.12
N ALA A 243 -26.75 22.87 -12.24
CA ALA A 243 -26.05 23.05 -13.52
C ALA A 243 -25.05 24.22 -13.46
N VAL A 244 -25.34 25.24 -12.64
CA VAL A 244 -24.45 26.37 -12.40
C VAL A 244 -23.25 25.96 -11.55
N ALA A 245 -23.42 25.01 -10.62
CA ALA A 245 -22.35 24.49 -9.78
C ALA A 245 -21.36 23.61 -10.58
N ASP A 246 -21.86 22.74 -11.45
CA ASP A 246 -21.02 21.94 -12.36
C ASP A 246 -20.30 22.84 -13.39
N ALA A 247 -20.95 23.88 -13.91
CA ALA A 247 -20.33 24.87 -14.80
C ALA A 247 -19.23 25.72 -14.13
N LEU A 248 -19.33 25.95 -12.81
CA LEU A 248 -18.28 26.64 -12.04
C LEU A 248 -17.04 25.76 -11.81
N GLN A 249 -17.18 24.44 -11.92
CA GLN A 249 -16.07 23.49 -11.73
C GLN A 249 -15.24 23.30 -13.02
N ASP A 250 -15.85 23.56 -14.18
CA ASP A 250 -15.21 23.49 -15.51
C ASP A 250 -14.60 24.82 -16.01
N GLY A 251 -14.63 25.88 -15.19
CA GLY A 251 -14.17 27.25 -15.51
C GLY A 251 -12.66 27.45 -15.77
N CYS A 252 -11.93 26.42 -16.18
CA CYS A 252 -10.54 26.51 -16.63
C CYS A 252 -10.32 25.77 -17.96
N ARG A 253 -11.07 26.16 -19.00
CA ARG A 253 -10.64 25.91 -20.37
C ARG A 253 -10.96 27.12 -21.24
N ILE A 254 -9.90 27.75 -21.73
CA ILE A 254 -9.91 28.90 -22.64
C ILE A 254 -10.42 28.44 -24.01
N ASP A 255 -11.22 29.30 -24.61
CA ASP A 255 -11.99 29.15 -25.85
C ASP A 255 -11.19 28.66 -27.06
N GLY A 256 -11.89 27.91 -27.91
CA GLY A 256 -11.55 27.63 -29.30
C GLY A 256 -12.85 27.28 -30.03
N GLU A 257 -13.35 28.24 -30.79
CA GLU A 257 -14.65 28.31 -31.46
C GLU A 257 -14.81 27.34 -32.64
N GLU A 258 -16.07 27.16 -33.06
CA GLU A 258 -16.60 26.68 -34.36
C GLU A 258 -16.55 25.15 -34.61
N GLU A 259 -17.58 24.47 -35.14
CA GLU A 259 -18.73 24.89 -35.95
C GLU A 259 -19.85 23.83 -35.87
N GLU A 260 -21.09 24.31 -35.99
CA GLU A 260 -22.37 23.58 -35.98
C GLU A 260 -22.77 23.23 -37.42
N GLU A 261 -23.05 21.96 -37.77
CA GLU A 261 -23.93 21.66 -38.92
C GLU A 261 -24.44 20.21 -38.93
N GLY A 262 -25.74 20.04 -39.21
CA GLY A 262 -26.26 18.85 -39.91
C GLY A 262 -27.19 17.93 -39.13
N ALA A 263 -28.49 18.27 -39.12
CA ALA A 263 -29.58 17.40 -38.71
C ALA A 263 -30.10 16.49 -39.86
N GLU A 264 -30.74 15.37 -39.44
CA GLU A 264 -31.64 14.42 -40.13
C GLU A 264 -31.06 13.06 -40.62
N PRO A 265 -31.89 11.99 -40.72
CA PRO A 265 -32.84 11.50 -39.73
C PRO A 265 -32.75 9.96 -39.51
N ALA A 266 -33.47 9.50 -38.48
CA ALA A 266 -33.84 8.13 -38.08
C ALA A 266 -33.49 6.93 -39.01
N ALA A 267 -32.75 5.99 -38.43
CA ALA A 267 -32.87 4.57 -38.74
C ALA A 267 -32.85 3.78 -37.41
N ASP A 268 -33.92 3.02 -37.17
CA ASP A 268 -34.02 1.98 -36.14
C ASP A 268 -32.83 1.00 -36.23
N PRO A 269 -32.29 0.58 -35.09
CA PRO A 269 -31.99 -0.82 -34.91
C PRO A 269 -32.52 -1.30 -33.55
N ALA A 270 -33.82 -1.62 -33.51
CA ALA A 270 -34.37 -2.55 -32.54
C ALA A 270 -33.85 -3.96 -32.83
N HIS A 271 -32.62 -4.26 -32.42
CA HIS A 271 -32.11 -5.60 -32.12
C HIS A 271 -30.61 -5.47 -31.86
N LEU A 272 -30.20 -5.56 -30.59
CA LEU A 272 -28.90 -6.08 -30.10
C LEU A 272 -28.61 -5.76 -28.61
N GLU A 273 -29.55 -5.20 -27.84
CA GLU A 273 -29.29 -4.79 -26.45
C GLU A 273 -29.56 -5.87 -25.38
N ASP A 274 -30.08 -7.05 -25.74
CA ASP A 274 -30.58 -8.02 -24.73
C ASP A 274 -29.54 -9.01 -24.15
N GLU A 275 -28.23 -8.87 -24.40
CA GLU A 275 -27.22 -9.80 -23.85
C GLU A 275 -26.13 -9.15 -22.95
N GLU A 276 -26.20 -7.84 -22.67
CA GLU A 276 -25.22 -7.16 -21.79
C GLU A 276 -25.82 -6.63 -20.47
N GLU A 277 -27.10 -6.90 -20.20
CA GLU A 277 -27.85 -6.34 -19.06
C GLU A 277 -28.05 -7.34 -17.90
N ALA A 278 -27.03 -8.16 -17.60
CA ALA A 278 -27.10 -9.18 -16.53
C ALA A 278 -26.08 -8.98 -15.37
N ILE A 279 -25.47 -7.80 -15.24
CA ILE A 279 -24.62 -7.43 -14.10
C ILE A 279 -25.15 -6.18 -13.36
N ALA A 280 -26.26 -5.60 -13.80
CA ALA A 280 -26.73 -4.28 -13.35
C ALA A 280 -27.77 -4.33 -12.21
N ASP A 281 -27.47 -5.05 -11.14
CA ASP A 281 -28.06 -4.77 -9.82
C ASP A 281 -27.06 -5.22 -8.75
N SER A 282 -26.00 -4.42 -8.55
CA SER A 282 -25.14 -4.58 -7.37
C SER A 282 -26.06 -4.45 -6.15
N SER A 283 -26.28 -5.53 -5.41
CA SER A 283 -27.20 -5.49 -4.28
C SER A 283 -26.77 -4.38 -3.31
N PRO A 284 -27.73 -3.65 -2.69
CA PRO A 284 -27.38 -2.58 -1.75
C PRO A 284 -26.51 -3.10 -0.60
N GLU A 285 -26.65 -4.38 -0.23
CA GLU A 285 -25.79 -5.04 0.75
C GLU A 285 -24.33 -5.15 0.29
N LEU A 286 -24.09 -5.57 -0.96
CA LEU A 286 -22.75 -5.65 -1.55
C LEU A 286 -22.09 -4.26 -1.58
N LEU A 287 -22.83 -3.24 -2.01
CA LEU A 287 -22.40 -1.85 -2.02
C LEU A 287 -21.99 -1.38 -0.61
N ASN A 288 -22.85 -1.61 0.40
CA ASN A 288 -22.59 -1.21 1.77
C ASN A 288 -21.37 -1.93 2.38
N ARG A 289 -21.15 -3.20 2.04
CA ARG A 289 -19.96 -3.95 2.46
C ARG A 289 -18.68 -3.43 1.83
N CYS A 290 -18.67 -3.17 0.52
CA CYS A 290 -17.52 -2.57 -0.16
C CYS A 290 -17.20 -1.19 0.42
N CYS A 291 -18.21 -0.35 0.68
CA CYS A 291 -18.03 0.93 1.36
C CYS A 291 -17.41 0.77 2.76
N SER A 292 -17.94 -0.17 3.55
CA SER A 292 -17.43 -0.46 4.90
C SER A 292 -15.98 -0.97 4.86
N ALA A 293 -15.65 -1.81 3.87
CA ALA A 293 -14.29 -2.32 3.67
C ALA A 293 -13.31 -1.20 3.33
N LEU A 294 -13.67 -0.29 2.43
CA LEU A 294 -12.83 0.84 2.08
C LEU A 294 -12.61 1.77 3.29
N ALA A 295 -13.65 2.02 4.09
CA ALA A 295 -13.54 2.78 5.34
C ALA A 295 -12.58 2.10 6.34
N ALA A 296 -12.79 0.82 6.63
CA ALA A 296 -11.97 0.04 7.56
C ALA A 296 -10.51 -0.12 7.09
N LEU A 297 -10.28 -0.29 5.78
CA LEU A 297 -8.94 -0.35 5.20
C LEU A 297 -8.22 0.99 5.40
N CYS A 298 -8.87 2.11 5.12
CA CYS A 298 -8.31 3.44 5.36
C CYS A 298 -8.04 3.71 6.84
N GLU A 299 -8.96 3.32 7.72
CA GLU A 299 -8.83 3.52 9.16
C GLU A 299 -7.69 2.70 9.77
N SER A 300 -7.51 1.45 9.30
CA SER A 300 -6.45 0.56 9.80
C SER A 300 -5.05 1.00 9.35
N GLN A 301 -4.89 1.40 8.08
CA GLN A 301 -3.56 1.69 7.52
C GLN A 301 -3.17 3.17 7.63
N GLN A 302 -4.15 4.06 7.69
CA GLN A 302 -3.96 5.49 7.84
C GLN A 302 -2.94 6.07 6.84
N ARG A 303 -2.04 6.94 7.34
CA ARG A 303 -0.96 7.56 6.57
C ARG A 303 -0.03 6.57 5.87
N SER A 304 0.12 5.34 6.37
CA SER A 304 0.99 4.33 5.75
C SER A 304 0.52 3.96 4.35
N LEU A 305 -0.80 3.90 4.15
CA LEU A 305 -1.40 3.65 2.84
C LEU A 305 -1.08 4.77 1.85
N TRP A 306 -1.24 6.02 2.28
CA TRP A 306 -0.93 7.19 1.44
C TRP A 306 0.55 7.26 1.05
N LEU A 307 1.46 6.93 1.96
CA LEU A 307 2.90 6.91 1.67
C LEU A 307 3.30 5.75 0.76
N SER A 308 2.59 4.61 0.85
CA SER A 308 2.91 3.41 0.07
C SER A 308 2.27 3.43 -1.31
N ARG A 309 1.04 3.94 -1.41
CA ARG A 309 0.16 3.86 -2.59
C ARG A 309 -0.67 5.16 -2.76
N PRO A 310 -0.04 6.30 -3.06
CA PRO A 310 -0.76 7.58 -3.15
C PRO A 310 -1.84 7.58 -4.24
N GLU A 311 -1.59 6.96 -5.40
CA GLU A 311 -2.55 6.89 -6.51
C GLU A 311 -3.83 6.15 -6.12
N LEU A 312 -3.71 5.01 -5.42
CA LEU A 312 -4.86 4.27 -4.90
C LEU A 312 -5.66 5.11 -3.89
N VAL A 313 -4.96 5.84 -3.01
CA VAL A 313 -5.60 6.72 -2.02
C VAL A 313 -6.35 7.85 -2.69
N ASP A 314 -5.82 8.42 -3.77
CA ASP A 314 -6.51 9.46 -4.54
C ASP A 314 -7.80 8.91 -5.21
N ASP A 315 -7.74 7.68 -5.72
CA ASP A 315 -8.92 7.02 -6.30
C ASP A 315 -9.97 6.69 -5.24
N MET A 316 -9.54 6.18 -4.07
CA MET A 316 -10.41 5.99 -2.91
C MET A 316 -11.05 7.31 -2.48
N TYR A 317 -10.29 8.40 -2.43
CA TYR A 317 -10.79 9.72 -2.02
C TYR A 317 -11.90 10.22 -2.96
N LYS A 318 -11.68 10.14 -4.27
CA LYS A 318 -12.69 10.52 -5.28
C LYS A 318 -13.94 9.65 -5.17
N CYS A 319 -13.74 8.33 -5.07
CA CYS A 319 -14.83 7.36 -4.95
C CYS A 319 -15.69 7.62 -3.71
N ILE A 320 -15.06 7.74 -2.53
CA ILE A 320 -15.75 8.00 -1.26
C ILE A 320 -16.51 9.33 -1.29
N LYS A 321 -15.92 10.39 -1.87
CA LYS A 321 -16.59 11.69 -2.00
C LYS A 321 -17.90 11.57 -2.77
N VAL A 322 -17.87 10.91 -3.93
CA VAL A 322 -19.06 10.73 -4.78
C VAL A 322 -20.10 9.87 -4.06
N ALA A 323 -19.68 8.78 -3.44
CA ALA A 323 -20.55 7.87 -2.70
C ALA A 323 -21.31 8.57 -1.56
N ILE A 324 -20.64 9.43 -0.78
CA ILE A 324 -21.30 10.16 0.32
C ILE A 324 -22.38 11.13 -0.20
N ILE A 325 -22.10 11.82 -1.31
CA ILE A 325 -22.95 12.91 -1.82
C ILE A 325 -24.14 12.35 -2.61
N HIS A 326 -23.88 11.40 -3.50
CA HIS A 326 -24.83 11.04 -4.56
C HIS A 326 -25.55 9.72 -4.32
N ASN A 327 -25.00 8.80 -3.52
CA ASN A 327 -25.58 7.46 -3.38
C ASN A 327 -26.55 7.39 -2.20
N ARG A 328 -27.81 7.02 -2.41
CA ARG A 328 -28.91 6.91 -1.44
C ARG A 328 -29.09 5.49 -0.91
N GLN A 329 -28.60 4.48 -1.63
CA GLN A 329 -28.60 3.08 -1.21
C GLN A 329 -27.59 2.77 -0.08
N ILE A 330 -26.58 3.62 0.13
CA ILE A 330 -25.65 3.46 1.26
C ILE A 330 -26.36 3.80 2.59
N ASP A 331 -26.27 2.87 3.53
CA ASP A 331 -26.81 2.98 4.88
C ASP A 331 -26.20 4.15 5.65
N GLY A 332 -27.00 4.77 6.52
CA GLY A 332 -26.56 5.92 7.30
C GLY A 332 -25.32 5.66 8.16
N GLY A 333 -25.20 4.47 8.75
CA GLY A 333 -24.01 4.07 9.53
C GLY A 333 -22.74 3.99 8.67
N VAL A 334 -22.86 3.40 7.48
CA VAL A 334 -21.76 3.28 6.51
C VAL A 334 -21.38 4.65 5.95
N LYS A 335 -22.35 5.51 5.63
CA LYS A 335 -22.08 6.91 5.23
C LYS A 335 -21.33 7.69 6.31
N CYS A 336 -21.69 7.51 7.58
CA CYS A 336 -20.97 8.12 8.68
C CYS A 336 -19.50 7.65 8.75
N ALA A 337 -19.25 6.35 8.57
CA ALA A 337 -17.89 5.80 8.53
C ALA A 337 -17.08 6.31 7.33
N LEU A 338 -17.71 6.40 6.15
CA LEU A 338 -17.12 6.99 4.95
C LEU A 338 -16.79 8.47 5.15
N LEU A 339 -17.70 9.25 5.74
CA LEU A 339 -17.47 10.66 6.03
C LEU A 339 -16.30 10.85 7.02
N HIS A 340 -16.26 10.05 8.09
CA HIS A 340 -15.15 10.05 9.02
C HIS A 340 -13.83 9.73 8.31
N THR A 341 -13.81 8.70 7.47
CA THR A 341 -12.66 8.32 6.64
C THR A 341 -12.21 9.46 5.72
N TYR A 342 -13.14 10.10 5.02
CA TYR A 342 -12.87 11.24 4.14
C TYR A 342 -12.21 12.41 4.89
N LEU A 343 -12.67 12.69 6.12
CA LEU A 343 -12.05 13.71 6.97
C LEU A 343 -10.64 13.30 7.39
N LEU A 344 -10.43 12.05 7.82
CA LEU A 344 -9.11 11.52 8.19
C LEU A 344 -8.11 11.58 7.02
N MET A 345 -8.52 11.22 5.81
CA MET A 345 -7.67 11.26 4.62
C MET A 345 -7.13 12.67 4.35
N ASN A 346 -7.94 13.71 4.58
CA ASN A 346 -7.50 15.11 4.47
C ASN A 346 -6.46 15.51 5.53
N GLU A 347 -6.42 14.82 6.67
CA GLU A 347 -5.41 15.07 7.71
C GLU A 347 -4.06 14.42 7.38
N TRP A 348 -4.04 13.32 6.62
CA TRP A 348 -2.81 12.61 6.29
C TRP A 348 -1.85 13.47 5.45
N THR A 349 -2.41 14.32 4.59
CA THR A 349 -1.67 15.25 3.71
C THR A 349 -1.25 16.54 4.42
N ARG A 350 -1.87 16.87 5.56
CA ARG A 350 -1.47 18.04 6.36
C ARG A 350 -0.13 17.77 6.99
N SER A 351 0.91 18.39 6.41
CA SER A 351 2.20 18.50 7.08
C SER A 351 1.99 19.26 8.38
N LYS A 352 2.12 18.60 9.54
CA LYS A 352 2.47 19.31 10.76
C LYS A 352 3.84 19.90 10.52
N ALA A 353 3.88 21.08 9.93
CA ALA A 353 5.09 21.85 9.76
C ALA A 353 5.59 22.20 11.17
N VAL A 354 6.38 21.30 11.75
CA VAL A 354 7.34 21.70 12.76
C VAL A 354 8.30 22.60 12.01
N THR A 355 8.01 23.89 12.06
CA THR A 355 8.95 24.94 11.71
C THR A 355 10.10 24.86 12.71
N THR A 356 11.01 23.92 12.49
CA THR A 356 12.36 24.02 13.01
C THR A 356 12.92 25.29 12.40
N LYS A 357 12.83 26.40 13.15
CA LYS A 357 13.52 27.64 12.86
C LYS A 357 14.98 27.27 12.61
N CYS A 358 15.41 27.32 11.34
CA CYS A 358 16.82 27.35 11.01
C CYS A 358 17.40 28.52 11.79
N ALA A 359 18.21 28.22 12.81
CA ALA A 359 19.04 29.22 13.46
C ALA A 359 20.01 29.73 12.39
N ALA A 360 19.67 30.88 11.79
CA ALA A 360 20.53 31.61 10.90
C ALA A 360 21.83 31.90 11.64
N THR A 361 22.92 31.27 11.23
CA THR A 361 24.25 31.66 11.68
C THR A 361 24.58 32.94 10.94
N GLN A 362 24.40 34.09 11.59
CA GLN A 362 24.89 35.36 11.07
C GLN A 362 26.42 35.33 11.11
N THR A 363 27.07 35.36 9.95
CA THR A 363 28.48 35.73 9.86
C THR A 363 28.59 37.24 10.04
N ALA A 364 29.19 37.66 11.15
CA ALA A 364 29.59 39.05 11.34
C ALA A 364 30.61 39.43 10.25
N ALA A 365 30.30 40.47 9.49
CA ALA A 365 31.21 41.09 8.55
C ALA A 365 31.83 42.33 9.21
N SER A 366 33.16 42.38 9.15
CA SER A 366 34.08 43.50 9.44
C SER A 366 34.50 43.70 10.89
#